data_AF-A0A5B1RCP1-F1
#
_entry.id   AF-A0A5B1RCP1-F1
#
_cell.length_a   1.000
_cell.length_b   1.000
_cell.length_c   1.000
_cell.angle_alpha   90.00
_cell.angle_beta   90.00
_cell.angle_gamma   90.00
#
_symmetry.space_group_name_H-M   'P 1'
#
loop_
_entity.id
_entity.type
_entity.pdbx_description
1 polymer ?
#
loop_
_entity_poly.entity_id
_entity_poly.type
_entity_poly.pdbx_seq_one_letter_code
_entity_poly.pdbx_strand_id
1 'polypeptide(L)'
;MSSSSEVGVKPEAFQGDRAKSKDFKTRVRMFLRANSTKYANDGAKIALFLGLCQGDVAGVWASQREDEILSDDDAQEVYDAAIAAGVTPAPPAVVHRFDTFAI
;
A
#
# COMPACT_ATOMS: atom_id res chain seq x y z
N MET A 1 10.25 10.40 -22.81
CA MET A 1 9.54 9.49 -21.87
C MET A 1 10.59 8.80 -21.04
N SER A 2 10.93 9.34 -19.87
CA SER A 2 11.99 8.77 -19.03
C SER A 2 11.44 7.54 -18.34
N SER A 3 11.92 6.36 -18.76
CA SER A 3 11.76 5.12 -18.02
C SER A 3 12.27 5.36 -16.60
N SER A 4 11.38 5.48 -15.62
CA SER A 4 11.79 5.54 -14.22
C SER A 4 12.27 4.14 -13.82
N SER A 5 13.49 3.81 -14.23
CA SER A 5 14.17 2.59 -13.85
C SER A 5 14.36 2.61 -12.33
N GLU A 6 13.84 1.59 -11.66
CA GLU A 6 14.01 1.45 -10.23
C GLU A 6 15.51 1.39 -9.88
N VAL A 7 15.89 2.08 -8.82
CA VAL A 7 17.25 2.09 -8.30
C VAL A 7 17.38 1.04 -7.20
N GLY A 8 18.37 0.16 -7.34
CA GLY A 8 18.70 -0.88 -6.36
C GLY A 8 17.96 -2.20 -6.57
N VAL A 9 18.20 -3.14 -5.66
CA VAL A 9 17.58 -4.47 -5.70
C VAL A 9 16.22 -4.42 -5.02
N LYS A 10 15.17 -4.81 -5.76
CA LYS A 10 13.82 -4.94 -5.19
C LYS A 10 13.84 -5.95 -4.05
N PRO A 11 13.19 -5.69 -2.89
CA PRO A 11 13.15 -6.63 -1.79
C PRO A 11 12.57 -7.98 -2.22
N GLU A 12 13.01 -9.05 -1.57
CA GLU A 12 12.47 -10.39 -1.78
C GLU A 12 11.04 -10.48 -1.24
N ALA A 13 10.30 -11.46 -1.77
CA ALA A 13 8.97 -11.79 -1.31
C ALA A 13 8.99 -12.23 0.16
N PHE A 14 8.05 -11.72 0.95
CA PHE A 14 7.88 -12.02 2.36
C PHE A 14 6.75 -13.02 2.54
N GLN A 15 7.06 -14.18 3.12
CA GLN A 15 6.10 -15.27 3.33
C GLN A 15 5.42 -15.25 4.71
N GLY A 16 5.69 -14.25 5.55
CA GLY A 16 5.12 -14.18 6.91
C GLY A 16 6.06 -14.67 8.01
N ASP A 17 7.32 -14.96 7.70
CA ASP A 17 8.31 -15.37 8.70
C ASP A 17 8.63 -14.21 9.67
N ARG A 18 8.16 -14.34 10.91
CA ARG A 18 8.35 -13.34 11.95
C ARG A 18 9.82 -13.01 12.20
N ALA A 19 10.73 -13.99 12.09
CA ALA A 19 12.16 -13.76 12.32
C ALA A 19 12.77 -12.81 11.27
N LYS A 20 12.22 -12.82 10.04
CA LYS A 20 12.68 -11.99 8.91
C LYS A 20 11.92 -10.66 8.79
N SER A 21 10.86 -10.46 9.56
CA SER A 21 9.98 -9.29 9.46
C SER A 21 10.71 -7.95 9.58
N LYS A 22 11.70 -7.84 10.48
CA LYS A 22 12.48 -6.62 10.67
C LYS A 22 13.40 -6.31 9.49
N ASP A 23 14.05 -7.33 8.94
CA ASP A 23 14.92 -7.19 7.77
C ASP A 23 14.11 -6.82 6.53
N PHE A 24 12.99 -7.51 6.32
CA PHE A 24 12.04 -7.22 5.25
C PHE A 24 11.57 -5.75 5.28
N LYS A 25 11.09 -5.26 6.43
CA LYS A 25 10.67 -3.85 6.61
C LYS A 25 11.79 -2.88 6.29
N THR A 26 13.00 -3.18 6.74
CA THR A 26 14.18 -2.33 6.51
C THR A 26 14.49 -2.23 5.02
N ARG A 27 14.50 -3.36 4.31
CA ARG A 27 14.72 -3.41 2.85
C ARG A 27 13.65 -2.66 2.08
N VAL A 28 12.37 -2.83 2.43
CA VAL A 28 11.27 -2.08 1.81
C VAL A 28 11.45 -0.58 2.00
N ARG A 29 11.74 -0.11 3.23
CA ARG A 29 11.96 1.32 3.51
C ARG A 29 13.14 1.88 2.73
N MET A 30 14.26 1.14 2.66
CA MET A 30 15.43 1.55 1.89
C MET A 30 15.10 1.67 0.40
N PHE A 31 14.38 0.69 -0.14
CA PHE A 31 13.96 0.69 -1.54
C PHE A 31 13.00 1.84 -1.86
N LEU A 32 12.01 2.09 -1.00
CA LEU A 32 11.09 3.22 -1.14
C LEU A 32 11.82 4.56 -1.09
N ARG A 33 12.81 4.71 -0.19
CA ARG A 33 13.61 5.93 -0.08
C ARG A 33 14.43 6.18 -1.35
N ALA A 34 15.04 5.14 -1.91
CA ALA A 34 15.80 5.22 -3.16
C ALA A 34 14.91 5.52 -4.38
N ASN A 35 13.63 5.13 -4.33
CA ASN A 35 12.67 5.24 -5.43
C ASN A 35 11.52 6.23 -5.13
N SER A 36 11.79 7.25 -4.33
CA SER A 36 10.76 8.18 -3.81
C SER A 36 9.94 8.86 -4.91
N THR A 37 10.54 9.16 -6.07
CA THR A 37 9.82 9.74 -7.22
C THR A 37 8.78 8.78 -7.81
N LYS A 38 9.08 7.48 -7.85
CA LYS A 38 8.17 6.45 -8.37
C LYS A 38 7.06 6.12 -7.37
N TYR A 39 7.41 6.09 -6.08
CA TYR A 39 6.49 5.80 -4.98
C TYR A 39 6.15 7.07 -4.18
N ALA A 40 5.71 8.10 -4.90
CA ALA A 40 5.48 9.43 -4.33
C ALA A 40 4.24 9.50 -3.42
N ASN A 41 3.21 8.71 -3.72
CA ASN A 41 1.98 8.63 -2.93
C ASN A 41 1.92 7.32 -2.11
N ASP A 42 1.09 7.32 -1.07
CA ASP A 42 0.97 6.18 -0.17
C ASP A 42 0.35 4.95 -0.85
N GLY A 43 -0.60 5.13 -1.76
CA GLY A 43 -1.17 4.02 -2.54
C GLY A 43 -0.10 3.22 -3.29
N ALA A 44 0.85 3.90 -3.95
CA ALA A 44 1.97 3.26 -4.64
C ALA A 44 2.92 2.53 -3.68
N LYS A 45 3.15 3.07 -2.47
CA LYS A 45 3.98 2.43 -1.43
C LYS A 45 3.28 1.18 -0.87
N ILE A 46 1.97 1.28 -0.63
CA ILE A 46 1.13 0.19 -0.11
C ILE A 46 1.05 -0.92 -1.15
N ALA A 47 0.78 -0.61 -2.42
CA ALA A 47 0.75 -1.58 -3.51
C ALA A 47 2.10 -2.32 -3.67
N LEU A 48 3.23 -1.62 -3.55
CA LEU A 48 4.53 -2.29 -3.53
C LEU A 48 4.64 -3.26 -2.35
N PHE A 49 4.28 -2.83 -1.15
CA PHE A 49 4.41 -3.63 0.06
C PHE A 49 3.52 -4.87 0.02
N LEU A 50 2.25 -4.72 -0.38
CA LEU A 50 1.30 -5.83 -0.52
C LEU A 50 1.76 -6.80 -1.61
N GLY A 51 2.24 -6.31 -2.76
CA GLY A 51 2.80 -7.17 -3.81
C GLY A 51 4.07 -7.93 -3.41
N LEU A 52 4.77 -7.49 -2.36
CA LEU A 52 5.90 -8.20 -1.77
C LEU A 52 5.47 -9.22 -0.70
N CYS A 53 4.27 -9.12 -0.13
CA CYS A 53 3.70 -10.10 0.76
C CYS A 53 3.10 -11.25 -0.05
N GLN A 54 3.73 -12.42 -0.04
CA GLN A 54 3.34 -13.56 -0.87
C GLN A 54 3.27 -14.86 -0.06
N GLY A 55 2.80 -15.95 -0.66
CA GLY A 55 2.67 -17.25 0.00
C GLY A 55 1.48 -17.34 0.96
N ASP A 56 1.36 -18.50 1.62
CA ASP A 56 0.10 -18.92 2.26
C ASP A 56 -0.31 -18.08 3.48
N VAL A 57 0.63 -17.37 4.11
CA VAL A 57 0.35 -16.54 5.28
C VAL A 57 0.31 -15.06 4.91
N ALA A 58 1.44 -14.52 4.45
CA ALA A 58 1.53 -13.10 4.13
C ALA A 58 0.75 -12.73 2.86
N GLY A 59 0.71 -13.60 1.86
CA GLY A 59 -0.06 -13.36 0.63
C GLY A 59 -1.57 -13.35 0.89
N VAL A 60 -2.08 -14.30 1.68
CA VAL A 60 -3.50 -14.32 2.06
C VAL A 60 -3.88 -13.06 2.84
N TRP A 61 -3.04 -12.65 3.79
CA TRP A 61 -3.24 -11.39 4.51
C TRP A 61 -3.20 -10.19 3.57
N ALA A 62 -2.28 -10.16 2.60
CA ALA A 62 -2.15 -9.05 1.66
C ALA A 62 -3.38 -8.91 0.76
N SER A 63 -3.89 -10.01 0.18
CA SER A 63 -5.09 -9.99 -0.65
C SER A 63 -6.31 -9.48 0.11
N GLN A 64 -6.49 -9.90 1.37
CA GLN A 64 -7.58 -9.38 2.21
C GLN A 64 -7.48 -7.87 2.42
N ARG A 65 -6.26 -7.35 2.59
CA ARG A 65 -6.02 -5.91 2.75
C ARG A 65 -6.17 -5.13 1.45
N GLU A 66 -5.77 -5.69 0.31
CA GLU A 66 -6.02 -5.09 -0.99
C GLU A 66 -7.52 -4.88 -1.23
N ASP A 67 -8.35 -5.90 -0.94
CA ASP A 67 -9.80 -5.81 -1.07
C ASP A 67 -10.42 -4.74 -0.15
N GLU A 68 -9.96 -4.66 1.11
CA GLU A 68 -10.40 -3.61 2.06
C GLU A 68 -10.04 -2.20 1.56
N ILE A 69 -8.81 -2.00 1.06
CA ILE A 69 -8.36 -0.69 0.59
C ILE A 69 -9.14 -0.28 -0.67
N LEU A 70 -9.33 -1.20 -1.62
CA LEU A 70 -10.11 -0.91 -2.83
C LEU A 70 -11.56 -0.56 -2.49
N SER A 71 -12.16 -1.28 -1.54
CA SER A 71 -13.51 -0.98 -1.06
C SER A 71 -13.61 0.40 -0.41
N ASP A 72 -12.58 0.83 0.33
CA ASP A 72 -12.56 2.13 0.98
C ASP A 72 -12.33 3.28 -0.02
N ASP A 73 -11.48 3.07 -1.04
CA ASP A 73 -11.27 4.04 -2.13
C ASP A 73 -12.56 4.25 -2.94
N ASP A 74 -13.28 3.17 -3.27
CA ASP A 74 -14.59 3.23 -3.94
C ASP A 74 -15.61 4.01 -3.08
N ALA A 75 -15.62 3.80 -1.76
CA ALA A 75 -16.50 4.52 -0.85
C ALA A 75 -16.17 6.02 -0.76
N GLN A 76 -14.88 6.38 -0.81
CA GLN A 76 -14.42 7.76 -0.84
C GLN A 76 -14.83 8.47 -2.15
N GLU A 77 -14.72 7.80 -3.30
CA GLU A 77 -15.16 8.37 -4.58
C GLU A 77 -16.67 8.68 -4.58
N VAL A 78 -17.48 7.77 -4.04
CA VAL A 78 -18.94 7.97 -3.89
C VAL A 78 -19.24 9.14 -2.94
N TYR A 79 -18.49 9.28 -1.85
CA TYR A 79 -18.61 10.40 -0.92
C TYR A 79 -18.32 11.75 -1.60
N ASP A 80 -17.21 11.85 -2.32
CA ASP A 80 -16.79 13.08 -3.00
C ASP A 80 -17.79 13.47 -4.11
N ALA A 81 -18.31 12.49 -4.85
CA ALA A 81 -19.35 12.72 -5.86
C ALA A 81 -20.65 13.26 -5.24
N ALA A 82 -21.05 12.74 -4.08
CA ALA A 82 -22.23 13.22 -3.36
C ALA A 82 -22.05 14.66 -2.84
N ILE A 83 -20.86 15.01 -2.34
CA ILE A 83 -20.52 16.40 -1.98
C ILE A 83 -20.57 17.32 -3.20
N ALA A 84 -20.03 16.90 -4.34
CA ALA A 84 -20.08 17.66 -5.60
C ALA A 84 -21.53 17.86 -6.10
N ALA A 85 -22.41 16.91 -5.82
CA ALA A 85 -23.85 17.01 -6.10
C ALA A 85 -24.64 17.85 -5.08
N GLY A 86 -23.98 18.41 -4.05
CA GLY A 86 -24.61 19.21 -2.99
C GLY A 86 -25.35 18.38 -1.94
N VAL A 87 -25.11 17.06 -1.88
CA VAL A 87 -25.61 16.17 -0.85
C VAL A 87 -24.62 16.16 0.31
N THR A 88 -25.10 15.99 1.55
CA THR A 88 -24.24 15.83 2.74
C THR A 88 -24.21 14.35 3.16
N PRO A 89 -23.35 13.52 2.56
CA PRO A 89 -23.14 12.12 2.96
C PRO A 89 -22.42 12.02 4.32
N ALA A 90 -22.55 10.86 4.98
CA ALA A 90 -21.72 10.53 6.14
C ALA A 90 -20.27 10.25 5.67
N PRO A 91 -19.24 10.75 6.38
CA PRO A 91 -17.85 10.55 5.97
C PRO A 91 -17.47 9.06 5.98
N PRO A 92 -16.73 8.58 4.97
CA PRO A 92 -16.20 7.22 4.98
C PRO A 92 -15.22 7.07 6.14
N ALA A 93 -15.20 5.86 6.71
CA ALA A 93 -14.28 5.52 7.77
C ALA A 93 -12.95 5.12 7.13
N VAL A 94 -11.87 5.85 7.46
CA VAL A 94 -10.45 5.49 7.29
C VAL A 94 -9.77 5.97 6.00
N VAL A 95 -8.66 6.71 6.19
CA VAL A 95 -7.65 6.96 5.17
C VAL A 95 -6.48 6.02 5.44
N HIS A 96 -6.23 5.08 4.52
CA HIS A 96 -5.11 4.14 4.62
C HIS A 96 -3.78 4.87 4.38
N ARG A 97 -2.97 5.02 5.44
CA ARG A 97 -1.59 5.52 5.34
C ARG A 97 -0.62 4.35 5.35
N PHE A 98 0.48 4.48 4.62
CA PHE A 98 1.51 3.44 4.60
C PHE A 98 2.03 3.11 6.01
N ASP A 99 2.12 4.13 6.87
CA ASP A 99 2.56 3.98 8.26
C ASP A 99 1.61 3.14 9.11
N THR A 100 0.34 3.00 8.71
CA THR A 100 -0.66 2.13 9.39
C THR A 100 -0.33 0.65 9.22
N PHE A 101 0.37 0.27 8.15
CA PHE A 101 0.79 -1.11 7.90
C PHE A 101 2.13 -1.47 8.59
N ALA A 102 2.79 -0.48 9.22
CA ALA A 102 4.07 -0.64 9.90
C ALA A 102 3.89 -0.84 11.42
N ILE A 103 3.32 -1.98 11.83
CA ILE A 103 3.34 -2.43 13.25
C ILE A 103 4.76 -2.74 13.71
#